data_AF-A0AAN8LQH4-F1
#
_entry.id   AF-A0AAN8LQH4-F1
#
_cell.length_a   1.000
_cell.length_b   1.000
_cell.length_c   1.000
_cell.angle_alpha   90.00
_cell.angle_beta   90.00
_cell.angle_gamma   90.00
#
_symmetry.space_group_name_H-M   'P 1'
#
loop_
_entity.id
_entity.type
_entity.pdbx_description
1 polymer ?
#
loop_
_entity_poly.entity_id
_entity_poly.type
_entity_poly.pdbx_seq_one_letter_code
_entity_poly.pdbx_strand_id
1 'polypeptide(L)'
;MLSSQEQVEYIFLVIFTIETFTKILAYGLVMHPSAYIRSGWNLLDFVIVVVGLFSVVAEGTADHKPGDSHHAAGKPGGLDVKALRAFRVLRPLRLVSGVPSLQIVLNSIMKAMVPLLHIGLLVMFVIIIYAIIGLELFLGRMHKTCFYMGTELNVDDDPTPCAFAGNGRDCVGNGTECRGPWEGPNGGITNFDNIFFAMLTVFQCITMEGWTDVLYWMNDAIGFEMPWVYFVSLVIFGSFFVLNLVLGVLSGEFSKEREKAVARGELQDAQNKKQMEEDMCGYMDWLIEAEDVDEEGNKRAAVAKKKMMKKFGWYKHSEDGESDSDSEFGAYLDDDNGCCASLMAKMMANSFCDQLCQLNHAFRKNCRVAVKSQNFYWLVLLLVFLNTAASASEHYGQPKWLTEMQERANKILLMLFTLEMLLKMYSFGFQIHFLALFNRFDCFVVCGGILETVLVELQIIPPIGISVLRCVRLLRVFKVTRHWAALSNLVNSLLNSMKAICSLLLLLFLFLIIFSLLGMQLFGGKFNFDETQMKRSTFDTFPQALLTCFQILTGEDWNAVMYDGIMAYGGPVFPQMIVCIYFVSLFVVDILLNVFLAIAVDNLAGDGGKKKVE
;
A
#
# COMPACT_ATOMS: atom_id res chain seq x y z
N MET A 1 -0.70 26.63 30.90
CA MET A 1 0.11 26.73 29.66
C MET A 1 -0.45 25.71 28.70
N LEU A 2 -0.99 26.12 27.55
CA LEU A 2 -1.36 25.19 26.49
C LEU A 2 -0.13 24.38 26.06
N SER A 3 -0.29 23.09 25.80
CA SER A 3 0.80 22.29 25.24
C SER A 3 1.18 22.85 23.85
N SER A 4 2.44 22.67 23.43
CA SER A 4 2.90 23.16 22.11
C SER A 4 2.02 22.65 20.95
N GLN A 5 1.40 21.47 21.10
CA GLN A 5 0.48 20.90 20.12
C GLN A 5 -0.87 21.62 20.08
N GLU A 6 -1.44 21.98 21.23
CA GLU A 6 -2.70 22.75 21.29
C GLU A 6 -2.54 24.16 20.70
N GLN A 7 -1.37 24.78 20.89
CA GLN A 7 -1.07 26.08 20.26
C GLN A 7 -1.05 25.98 18.73
N VAL A 8 -0.44 24.91 18.20
CA VAL A 8 -0.42 24.63 16.75
C VAL A 8 -1.83 24.39 16.22
N GLU A 9 -2.69 23.69 16.97
CA GLU A 9 -4.08 23.49 16.58
C GLU A 9 -4.88 24.79 16.49
N TYR A 10 -4.65 25.73 17.41
CA TYR A 10 -5.29 27.04 17.35
C TYR A 10 -4.84 27.83 16.12
N ILE A 11 -3.55 27.79 15.78
CA ILE A 11 -3.01 28.41 14.56
C ILE A 11 -3.70 27.84 13.32
N PHE A 12 -3.81 26.52 13.20
CA PHE A 12 -4.50 25.87 12.08
C PHE A 12 -5.98 26.28 12.01
N LEU A 13 -6.69 26.30 13.14
CA LEU A 13 -8.10 26.70 13.17
C LEU A 13 -8.28 28.15 12.68
N VAL A 14 -7.40 29.07 13.09
CA VAL A 14 -7.42 30.47 12.63
C VAL A 14 -7.21 30.54 11.12
N ILE A 15 -6.19 29.85 10.59
CA ILE A 15 -5.92 29.80 9.14
C ILE A 15 -7.16 29.30 8.38
N PHE A 16 -7.79 28.23 8.85
CA PHE A 16 -8.96 27.63 8.18
C PHE A 16 -10.21 28.49 8.29
N THR A 17 -10.35 29.24 9.39
CA THR A 17 -11.44 30.21 9.56
C THR A 17 -11.29 31.35 8.56
N ILE A 18 -10.07 31.88 8.40
CA ILE A 18 -9.76 32.92 7.41
C ILE A 18 -10.05 32.40 6.00
N GLU A 19 -9.52 31.22 5.64
CA GLU A 19 -9.76 30.59 4.34
C GLU A 19 -11.25 30.45 4.02
N THR A 20 -12.03 29.93 4.97
CA THR A 20 -13.48 29.72 4.85
C THR A 20 -14.20 31.05 4.67
N PHE A 21 -13.86 32.06 5.46
CA PHE A 21 -14.47 33.39 5.38
C PHE A 21 -14.16 34.07 4.05
N THR A 22 -12.91 34.01 3.58
CA THR A 22 -12.51 34.54 2.26
C THR A 22 -13.27 33.85 1.13
N LYS A 23 -13.42 32.52 1.17
CA LYS A 23 -14.22 31.77 0.17
C LYS A 23 -15.70 32.16 0.20
N ILE A 24 -16.28 32.36 1.38
CA ILE A 24 -17.68 32.80 1.53
C ILE A 24 -17.87 34.21 0.94
N LEU A 25 -16.94 35.14 1.18
CA LEU A 25 -17.00 36.49 0.61
C LEU A 25 -16.85 36.48 -0.92
N ALA A 26 -15.98 35.62 -1.46
CA ALA A 26 -15.72 35.54 -2.90
C ALA A 26 -16.87 34.87 -3.68
N TYR A 27 -17.43 33.77 -3.18
CA TYR A 27 -18.43 32.97 -3.89
C TYR A 27 -19.88 33.28 -3.51
N GLY A 28 -20.10 33.94 -2.38
CA GLY A 28 -21.42 34.09 -1.75
C GLY A 28 -21.87 32.82 -1.02
N LEU A 29 -22.71 32.99 0.01
CA LEU A 29 -23.07 31.89 0.93
C LEU A 29 -24.08 30.88 0.34
N VAL A 30 -25.22 31.36 -0.19
CA VAL A 30 -26.35 30.49 -0.62
C VAL A 30 -26.96 30.90 -1.97
N MET A 31 -27.16 32.19 -2.23
CA MET A 31 -27.98 32.67 -3.34
C MET A 31 -27.35 32.49 -4.74
N HIS A 32 -26.02 32.43 -4.85
CA HIS A 32 -25.34 32.36 -6.14
C HIS A 32 -25.29 30.91 -6.71
N PRO A 33 -25.33 30.70 -8.04
CA PRO A 33 -25.18 29.36 -8.62
C PRO A 33 -23.86 28.67 -8.25
N SER A 34 -22.80 29.46 -8.08
CA SER A 34 -21.47 29.04 -7.61
C SER A 34 -21.26 29.23 -6.10
N ALA A 35 -22.35 29.29 -5.32
CA ALA A 35 -22.27 29.54 -3.88
C ALA A 35 -21.45 28.48 -3.14
N TYR A 36 -20.79 28.93 -2.07
CA TYR A 36 -19.84 28.12 -1.31
C TYR A 36 -20.45 26.81 -0.79
N ILE A 37 -21.64 26.86 -0.17
CA ILE A 37 -22.32 25.70 0.45
C ILE A 37 -22.82 24.67 -0.58
N ARG A 38 -22.98 25.07 -1.86
CA ARG A 38 -23.48 24.17 -2.91
C ARG A 38 -22.46 23.10 -3.32
N SER A 39 -21.17 23.34 -3.05
CA SER A 39 -20.12 22.33 -3.22
C SER A 39 -20.01 21.47 -1.97
N GLY A 40 -20.21 20.15 -2.10
CA GLY A 40 -20.14 19.22 -0.96
C GLY A 40 -18.79 19.24 -0.23
N TRP A 41 -17.69 19.50 -0.95
CA TRP A 41 -16.35 19.62 -0.37
C TRP A 41 -16.18 20.89 0.46
N ASN A 42 -16.74 22.01 -0.01
CA ASN A 42 -16.73 23.26 0.75
C ASN A 42 -17.64 23.17 1.98
N LEU A 43 -18.76 22.45 1.88
CA LEU A 43 -19.63 22.16 3.02
C LEU A 43 -18.90 21.33 4.09
N LEU A 44 -18.11 20.32 3.69
CA LEU A 44 -17.27 19.55 4.60
C LEU A 44 -16.24 20.44 5.31
N ASP A 45 -15.52 21.28 4.55
CA ASP A 45 -14.55 22.23 5.10
C ASP A 45 -15.22 23.20 6.10
N PHE A 46 -16.41 23.71 5.76
CA PHE A 46 -17.21 24.58 6.62
C PHE A 46 -17.58 23.90 7.93
N VAL A 47 -18.08 22.67 7.88
CA VAL A 47 -18.46 21.89 9.07
C VAL A 47 -17.26 21.68 9.98
N ILE A 48 -16.09 21.34 9.43
CA ILE A 48 -14.86 21.16 10.21
C ILE A 48 -14.48 22.44 10.96
N VAL A 49 -14.56 23.60 10.30
CA VAL A 49 -14.26 24.90 10.92
C VAL A 49 -15.28 25.25 12.00
N VAL A 50 -16.58 25.07 11.73
CA VAL A 50 -17.65 25.36 12.69
C VAL A 50 -17.53 24.49 13.93
N VAL A 51 -17.30 23.18 13.78
CA VAL A 51 -17.11 22.27 14.93
C VAL A 51 -15.83 22.61 15.69
N GLY A 52 -14.75 23.00 14.98
CA GLY A 52 -13.52 23.46 15.60
C GLY A 52 -13.70 24.74 16.44
N LEU A 53 -14.40 25.74 15.90
CA LEU A 53 -14.74 26.97 16.62
C LEU A 53 -15.66 26.68 17.81
N PHE A 54 -16.68 25.83 17.63
CA PHE A 54 -17.57 25.41 18.70
C PHE A 54 -16.83 24.71 19.84
N SER A 55 -15.84 23.85 19.53
CA SER A 55 -14.99 23.20 20.55
C SER A 55 -14.21 24.23 21.38
N VAL A 56 -13.64 25.26 20.75
CA VAL A 56 -12.88 26.31 21.46
C VAL A 56 -13.80 27.17 22.32
N VAL A 57 -14.99 27.53 21.80
CA VAL A 57 -15.98 28.29 22.56
C VAL A 57 -16.49 27.49 23.76
N ALA A 58 -16.83 26.22 23.57
CA ALA A 58 -17.30 25.34 24.64
C ALA A 58 -16.25 25.19 25.74
N GLU A 59 -14.97 25.02 25.38
CA GLU A 59 -13.85 24.94 26.31
C GLU A 59 -13.60 26.28 27.04
N GLY A 60 -13.78 27.42 26.35
CA GLY A 60 -13.66 28.76 26.95
C GLY A 60 -14.81 29.17 27.86
N THR A 61 -16.02 28.63 27.65
CA THR A 61 -17.20 28.87 28.51
C THR A 61 -17.31 27.91 29.69
N ALA A 62 -16.56 26.81 29.69
CA ALA A 62 -16.46 25.89 30.81
C ALA A 62 -15.52 26.50 31.88
N ASP A 63 -16.02 27.53 32.58
CA ASP A 63 -15.27 28.22 33.62
C ASP A 63 -14.74 27.26 34.69
N HIS A 64 -13.42 27.28 34.86
CA HIS A 64 -12.69 26.64 35.93
C HIS A 64 -13.21 27.10 37.31
N LYS A 65 -13.94 26.23 38.03
CA LYS A 65 -13.84 26.19 39.49
C LYS A 65 -12.64 25.31 39.85
N PRO A 66 -11.54 25.86 40.37
CA PRO A 66 -10.39 25.06 40.77
C PRO A 66 -10.75 24.36 42.08
N GLY A 67 -10.96 23.03 42.05
CA GLY A 67 -11.16 22.28 43.28
C GLY A 67 -11.72 20.87 43.14
N ASP A 68 -12.52 20.56 42.12
CA ASP A 68 -13.12 19.22 42.02
C ASP A 68 -12.27 18.30 41.15
N SER A 69 -11.71 17.30 41.83
CA SER A 69 -10.89 16.22 41.31
C SER A 69 -11.57 15.43 40.20
N HIS A 70 -10.74 14.97 39.27
CA HIS A 70 -11.05 14.33 37.99
C HIS A 70 -11.78 12.96 38.07
N HIS A 71 -12.80 12.76 38.88
CA HIS A 71 -13.59 11.52 38.85
C HIS A 71 -15.06 11.77 39.20
N ALA A 72 -15.83 12.30 38.25
CA ALA A 72 -17.29 12.27 38.33
C ALA A 72 -17.90 12.17 36.92
N ALA A 73 -17.86 10.96 36.36
CA ALA A 73 -18.85 10.55 35.37
C ALA A 73 -20.21 10.54 36.09
N GLY A 74 -21.12 11.47 35.77
CA GLY A 74 -22.45 11.44 36.39
C GLY A 74 -23.27 12.73 36.49
N LYS A 75 -22.89 13.86 35.87
CA LYS A 75 -23.83 14.98 35.72
C LYS A 75 -24.56 14.89 34.37
N PRO A 76 -25.89 14.71 34.35
CA PRO A 76 -26.67 14.70 33.11
C PRO A 76 -26.80 16.16 32.65
N GLY A 77 -26.02 16.55 31.64
CA GLY A 77 -26.12 17.89 31.02
C GLY A 77 -24.79 18.60 30.79
N GLY A 78 -23.65 18.08 31.24
CA GLY A 78 -22.34 18.54 30.78
C GLY A 78 -22.04 17.95 29.41
N LEU A 79 -21.96 18.77 28.36
CA LEU A 79 -21.44 18.33 27.06
C LEU A 79 -20.02 17.78 27.29
N ASP A 80 -19.81 16.50 26.97
CA ASP A 80 -18.50 15.88 27.10
C ASP A 80 -17.55 16.52 26.09
N VAL A 81 -16.84 17.55 26.51
CA VAL A 81 -15.87 18.28 25.69
C VAL A 81 -14.77 17.36 25.14
N LYS A 82 -14.57 16.17 25.73
CA LYS A 82 -13.72 15.12 25.18
C LYS A 82 -14.29 14.51 23.90
N ALA A 83 -15.61 14.31 23.82
CA ALA A 83 -16.26 13.84 22.59
C ALA A 83 -16.16 14.89 21.46
N LEU A 84 -16.20 16.19 21.80
CA LEU A 84 -15.98 17.26 20.80
C LEU A 84 -14.56 17.25 20.21
N ARG A 85 -13.57 16.81 20.99
CA ARG A 85 -12.19 16.63 20.51
C ARG A 85 -12.09 15.53 19.44
N ALA A 86 -12.95 14.51 19.48
CA ALA A 86 -12.96 13.45 18.48
C ALA A 86 -13.26 13.98 17.07
N PHE A 87 -14.08 15.02 16.91
CA PHE A 87 -14.37 15.60 15.58
C PHE A 87 -13.14 16.23 14.90
N ARG A 88 -12.06 16.51 15.64
CA ARG A 88 -10.78 16.95 15.05
C ARG A 88 -10.20 15.87 14.12
N VAL A 89 -10.62 14.61 14.26
CA VAL A 89 -10.27 13.49 13.37
C VAL A 89 -10.78 13.64 11.95
N LEU A 90 -11.75 14.53 11.69
CA LEU A 90 -12.28 14.75 10.35
C LEU A 90 -11.36 15.65 9.50
N ARG A 91 -10.37 16.33 10.09
CA ARG A 91 -9.44 17.24 9.39
C ARG A 91 -8.66 16.58 8.23
N PRO A 92 -8.17 15.33 8.32
CA PRO A 92 -7.52 14.65 7.21
C PRO A 92 -8.41 14.49 5.97
N LEU A 93 -9.75 14.50 6.10
CA LEU A 93 -10.67 14.46 4.95
C LEU A 93 -10.52 15.67 4.02
N ARG A 94 -9.96 16.79 4.52
CA ARG A 94 -9.62 17.95 3.68
C ARG A 94 -8.52 17.64 2.66
N LEU A 95 -7.73 16.60 2.87
CA LEU A 95 -6.80 16.12 1.84
C LEU A 95 -7.56 15.67 0.59
N VAL A 96 -8.76 15.11 0.75
CA VAL A 96 -9.62 14.70 -0.37
C VAL A 96 -10.14 15.93 -1.13
N SER A 97 -10.50 17.01 -0.44
CA SER A 97 -10.90 18.26 -1.12
C SER A 97 -9.72 18.94 -1.83
N GLY A 98 -8.50 18.75 -1.37
CA GLY A 98 -7.28 19.28 -2.00
C GLY A 98 -6.73 18.47 -3.18
N VAL A 99 -6.97 17.16 -3.23
CA VAL A 99 -6.38 16.26 -4.25
C VAL A 99 -7.44 15.77 -5.25
N PRO A 100 -7.46 16.29 -6.50
CA PRO A 100 -8.49 15.96 -7.48
C PRO A 100 -8.57 14.47 -7.82
N SER A 101 -7.45 13.75 -7.83
CA SER A 101 -7.45 12.31 -8.10
C SER A 101 -8.20 11.51 -7.04
N LEU A 102 -8.10 11.90 -5.75
CA LEU A 102 -8.85 11.27 -4.66
C LEU A 102 -10.36 11.54 -4.79
N GLN A 103 -10.75 12.74 -5.23
CA GLN A 103 -12.17 13.07 -5.45
C GLN A 103 -12.79 12.17 -6.53
N ILE A 104 -12.06 11.95 -7.63
CA ILE A 104 -12.52 11.07 -8.71
C ILE A 104 -12.72 9.65 -8.18
N VAL A 105 -11.75 9.12 -7.44
CA VAL A 105 -11.83 7.78 -6.85
C VAL A 105 -13.02 7.67 -5.86
N LEU A 106 -13.16 8.61 -4.93
CA LEU A 106 -14.22 8.58 -3.94
C LEU A 106 -15.61 8.70 -4.58
N ASN A 107 -15.76 9.53 -5.60
CA ASN A 107 -17.01 9.63 -6.36
C ASN A 107 -17.36 8.32 -7.08
N SER A 108 -16.36 7.60 -7.61
CA SER A 108 -16.57 6.27 -8.20
C SER A 108 -17.03 5.25 -7.15
N ILE A 109 -16.43 5.27 -5.96
CA ILE A 109 -16.82 4.40 -4.83
C ILE A 109 -18.27 4.71 -4.40
N MET A 110 -18.60 5.99 -4.21
CA MET A 110 -19.95 6.39 -3.80
C MET A 110 -21.04 5.96 -4.79
N LYS A 111 -20.73 5.96 -6.09
CA LYS A 111 -21.65 5.41 -7.12
C LYS A 111 -21.79 3.90 -7.03
N ALA A 112 -20.69 3.18 -6.78
CA ALA A 112 -20.69 1.73 -6.61
C ALA A 112 -21.35 1.27 -5.30
N MET A 113 -21.44 2.14 -4.28
CA MET A 113 -22.06 1.80 -2.99
C MET A 113 -23.59 1.63 -3.08
N VAL A 114 -24.26 2.33 -3.99
CA VAL A 114 -25.73 2.27 -4.13
C VAL A 114 -26.25 0.84 -4.40
N PRO A 115 -25.74 0.10 -5.40
CA PRO A 115 -26.17 -1.29 -5.62
C PRO A 115 -25.82 -2.21 -4.46
N LEU A 116 -24.70 -1.95 -3.75
CA LEU A 116 -24.31 -2.70 -2.56
C LEU A 116 -25.27 -2.51 -1.39
N LEU A 117 -25.93 -1.35 -1.28
CA LEU A 117 -26.89 -1.08 -0.21
C LEU A 117 -28.04 -2.09 -0.21
N HIS A 118 -28.53 -2.52 -1.39
CA HIS A 118 -29.56 -3.55 -1.47
C HIS A 118 -29.09 -4.91 -0.94
N ILE A 119 -27.84 -5.27 -1.21
CA ILE A 119 -27.23 -6.50 -0.66
C ILE A 119 -27.05 -6.34 0.85
N GLY A 120 -26.53 -5.20 1.31
CA GLY A 120 -26.38 -4.91 2.73
C GLY A 120 -27.70 -5.02 3.51
N LEU A 121 -28.81 -4.55 2.92
CA LEU A 121 -30.15 -4.74 3.48
C LEU A 121 -30.56 -6.23 3.57
N LEU A 122 -30.25 -7.03 2.55
CA LEU A 122 -30.48 -8.48 2.59
C LEU A 122 -29.65 -9.15 3.69
N VAL A 123 -28.37 -8.81 3.81
CA VAL A 123 -27.47 -9.34 4.85
C VAL A 123 -27.97 -8.97 6.24
N MET A 124 -28.37 -7.71 6.45
CA MET A 124 -28.97 -7.26 7.70
C MET A 124 -30.23 -8.06 8.04
N PHE A 125 -31.07 -8.37 7.05
CA PHE A 125 -32.27 -9.18 7.25
C PHE A 125 -31.92 -10.63 7.64
N VAL A 126 -30.92 -11.24 7.00
CA VAL A 126 -30.42 -12.57 7.38
C VAL A 126 -29.87 -12.58 8.80
N ILE A 127 -29.10 -11.56 9.20
CA ILE A 127 -28.60 -11.38 10.57
C ILE A 127 -29.76 -11.34 11.56
N ILE A 128 -30.80 -10.56 11.28
CA ILE A 128 -31.98 -10.44 12.15
C ILE A 128 -32.71 -11.78 12.29
N ILE A 129 -32.92 -12.53 11.19
CA ILE A 129 -33.57 -13.84 11.24
C ILE A 129 -32.78 -14.80 12.13
N TYR A 130 -31.47 -14.94 11.89
CA TYR A 130 -30.63 -15.84 12.68
C TYR A 130 -30.51 -15.38 14.13
N ALA A 131 -30.44 -14.07 14.38
CA ALA A 131 -30.41 -13.55 15.75
C ALA A 131 -31.70 -13.87 16.53
N ILE A 132 -32.87 -13.79 15.90
CA ILE A 132 -34.15 -14.18 16.53
C ILE A 132 -34.19 -15.69 16.77
N ILE A 133 -33.77 -16.50 15.80
CA ILE A 133 -33.71 -17.97 15.96
C ILE A 133 -32.74 -18.34 17.10
N GLY A 134 -31.55 -17.75 17.12
CA GLY A 134 -30.54 -17.98 18.17
C GLY A 134 -31.01 -17.53 19.55
N LEU A 135 -31.69 -16.39 19.64
CA LEU A 135 -32.34 -15.90 20.86
C LEU A 135 -33.32 -16.95 21.40
N GLU A 136 -34.27 -17.41 20.58
CA GLU A 136 -35.27 -18.40 21.02
C GLU A 136 -34.66 -19.77 21.41
N LEU A 137 -33.61 -20.20 20.71
CA LEU A 137 -32.97 -21.50 20.97
C LEU A 137 -32.05 -21.49 22.20
N PHE A 138 -31.34 -20.38 22.44
CA PHE A 138 -30.16 -20.36 23.31
C PHE A 138 -30.24 -19.37 24.49
N LEU A 139 -31.38 -18.70 24.70
CA LEU A 139 -31.57 -17.75 25.78
C LEU A 139 -31.16 -18.31 27.15
N GLY A 140 -30.28 -17.59 27.84
CA GLY A 140 -29.85 -17.86 29.20
C GLY A 140 -29.03 -19.13 29.41
N ARG A 141 -28.59 -19.79 28.33
CA ARG A 141 -27.89 -21.08 28.41
C ARG A 141 -26.41 -20.96 28.81
N MET A 142 -25.79 -19.80 28.58
CA MET A 142 -24.34 -19.60 28.77
C MET A 142 -23.96 -18.93 30.11
N HIS A 143 -24.82 -18.96 31.13
CA HIS A 143 -24.59 -18.29 32.43
C HIS A 143 -24.13 -19.21 33.57
N LYS A 144 -23.54 -20.36 33.24
CA LYS A 144 -23.01 -21.31 34.23
C LYS A 144 -21.59 -21.68 33.86
N THR A 145 -20.70 -21.68 34.84
CA THR A 145 -19.31 -22.14 34.68
C THR A 145 -18.86 -22.93 35.92
N CYS A 146 -17.66 -23.50 35.85
CA CYS A 146 -17.09 -24.31 36.91
C CYS A 146 -16.43 -23.43 37.98
N PHE A 147 -16.94 -23.52 39.21
CA PHE A 147 -16.38 -22.86 40.39
C PHE A 147 -15.78 -23.87 41.36
N TYR A 148 -14.78 -23.46 42.14
CA TYR A 148 -14.36 -24.24 43.30
C TYR A 148 -15.41 -24.15 44.41
N MET A 149 -15.79 -25.31 44.96
CA MET A 149 -16.82 -25.46 45.99
C MET A 149 -16.60 -24.49 47.16
N GLY A 150 -17.61 -23.66 47.44
CA GLY A 150 -17.58 -22.69 48.54
C GLY A 150 -16.77 -21.42 48.29
N THR A 151 -16.28 -21.19 47.06
CA THR A 151 -15.59 -19.95 46.66
C THR A 151 -16.21 -19.34 45.39
N GLU A 152 -15.91 -18.08 45.12
CA GLU A 152 -16.29 -17.40 43.87
C GLU A 152 -15.17 -17.42 42.81
N LEU A 153 -14.18 -18.30 42.98
CA LEU A 153 -13.07 -18.44 42.05
C LEU A 153 -13.40 -19.43 40.95
N ASN A 154 -13.22 -19.00 39.70
CA ASN A 154 -13.31 -19.85 38.52
C ASN A 154 -12.19 -20.89 38.55
N VAL A 155 -12.47 -22.08 38.02
CA VAL A 155 -11.49 -23.17 37.91
C VAL A 155 -10.49 -22.92 36.79
N ASP A 156 -10.99 -22.44 35.65
CA ASP A 156 -10.22 -22.16 34.44
C ASP A 156 -9.90 -20.64 34.35
N ASP A 157 -8.69 -20.31 33.88
CA ASP A 157 -8.29 -18.91 33.62
C ASP A 157 -9.17 -18.27 32.52
N ASP A 158 -9.54 -19.06 31.51
CA ASP A 158 -10.54 -18.72 30.49
C ASP A 158 -11.82 -19.55 30.73
N PRO A 159 -12.77 -19.04 31.54
CA PRO A 159 -13.95 -19.81 31.92
C PRO A 159 -14.84 -20.08 30.70
N THR A 160 -15.36 -21.30 30.66
CA THR A 160 -16.24 -21.81 29.61
C THR A 160 -17.56 -22.29 30.21
N PRO A 161 -18.66 -22.36 29.42
CA PRO A 161 -19.93 -22.83 29.93
C PRO A 161 -19.87 -24.27 30.47
N CYS A 162 -20.73 -24.57 31.43
CA CYS A 162 -20.92 -25.94 31.92
C CYS A 162 -22.41 -26.28 32.06
N ALA A 163 -22.70 -27.58 32.09
CA ALA A 163 -24.02 -28.11 32.42
C ALA A 163 -24.00 -28.78 33.80
N PHE A 164 -25.07 -28.58 34.59
CA PHE A 164 -25.24 -29.25 35.89
C PHE A 164 -25.80 -30.68 35.73
N ALA A 165 -26.59 -30.89 34.68
CA ALA A 165 -27.15 -32.19 34.29
C ALA A 165 -27.57 -32.12 32.81
N GLY A 166 -27.16 -33.09 32.00
CA GLY A 166 -27.52 -33.17 30.58
C GLY A 166 -26.35 -33.63 29.70
N ASN A 167 -26.43 -33.32 28.41
CA ASN A 167 -25.42 -33.66 27.40
C ASN A 167 -24.31 -32.60 27.26
N GLY A 168 -24.28 -31.59 28.12
CA GLY A 168 -23.25 -30.54 28.12
C GLY A 168 -21.98 -30.97 28.85
N ARG A 169 -21.04 -30.04 29.00
CA ARG A 169 -19.75 -30.28 29.68
C ARG A 169 -19.93 -30.29 31.19
N ASP A 170 -19.43 -31.35 31.83
CA ASP A 170 -19.33 -31.47 33.28
C ASP A 170 -17.99 -30.92 33.80
N CYS A 171 -17.97 -30.45 35.06
CA CYS A 171 -16.75 -30.02 35.73
C CYS A 171 -15.95 -31.24 36.24
N VAL A 172 -14.70 -31.41 35.76
CA VAL A 172 -13.90 -32.64 35.99
C VAL A 172 -12.97 -32.54 37.23
N GLY A 173 -13.02 -31.43 37.98
CA GLY A 173 -12.16 -31.20 39.14
C GLY A 173 -12.74 -31.68 40.47
N ASN A 174 -11.90 -32.25 41.33
CA ASN A 174 -12.29 -32.54 42.73
C ASN A 174 -12.64 -31.24 43.46
N GLY A 175 -13.83 -31.19 44.07
CA GLY A 175 -14.31 -29.99 44.74
C GLY A 175 -14.66 -28.85 43.77
N THR A 176 -15.10 -29.17 42.55
CA THR A 176 -15.66 -28.20 41.60
C THR A 176 -17.16 -28.43 41.41
N GLU A 177 -17.93 -27.36 41.25
CA GLU A 177 -19.35 -27.42 40.93
C GLU A 177 -19.69 -26.50 39.75
N CYS A 178 -20.62 -26.96 38.90
CA CYS A 178 -21.19 -26.13 37.85
C CYS A 178 -22.24 -25.20 38.46
N ARG A 179 -21.92 -23.92 38.60
CA ARG A 179 -22.76 -22.92 39.28
C ARG A 179 -22.95 -21.68 38.41
N GLY A 180 -24.07 -21.00 38.61
CA GLY A 180 -24.32 -19.65 38.14
C GLY A 180 -24.72 -18.73 39.30
N PRO A 181 -24.82 -17.41 39.06
CA PRO A 181 -24.70 -16.73 37.76
C PRO A 181 -23.24 -16.45 37.37
N TRP A 182 -22.90 -16.78 36.12
CA TRP A 182 -21.68 -16.30 35.44
C TRP A 182 -22.09 -15.31 34.34
N GLU A 183 -21.30 -14.26 34.14
CA GLU A 183 -21.57 -13.22 33.14
C GLU A 183 -21.63 -13.78 31.72
N GLY A 184 -20.89 -14.86 31.45
CA GLY A 184 -20.82 -15.53 30.16
C GLY A 184 -19.49 -15.31 29.45
N PRO A 185 -19.28 -15.94 28.29
CA PRO A 185 -18.01 -15.85 27.57
C PRO A 185 -17.67 -14.40 27.16
N ASN A 186 -16.38 -14.08 27.10
CA ASN A 186 -15.86 -12.74 26.76
C ASN A 186 -16.46 -11.61 27.61
N GLY A 187 -16.57 -11.80 28.93
CA GLY A 187 -17.15 -10.80 29.82
C GLY A 187 -18.64 -10.55 29.54
N GLY A 188 -19.38 -11.57 29.12
CA GLY A 188 -20.80 -11.50 28.82
C GLY A 188 -21.15 -10.78 27.51
N ILE A 189 -20.20 -10.59 26.59
CA ILE A 189 -20.45 -9.92 25.29
C ILE A 189 -21.07 -10.90 24.28
N THR A 190 -20.54 -12.12 24.21
CA THR A 190 -20.98 -13.14 23.25
C THR A 190 -22.08 -14.00 23.86
N ASN A 191 -23.32 -13.56 23.72
CA ASN A 191 -24.51 -14.25 24.22
C ASN A 191 -25.73 -14.08 23.29
N PHE A 192 -26.79 -14.84 23.59
CA PHE A 192 -28.08 -14.78 22.89
C PHE A 192 -29.22 -14.35 23.83
N ASP A 193 -28.96 -13.50 24.81
CA ASP A 193 -29.97 -13.14 25.83
C ASP A 193 -30.83 -11.95 25.41
N ASN A 194 -30.30 -11.08 24.55
CA ASN A 194 -31.03 -9.98 23.94
C ASN A 194 -30.78 -9.94 22.43
N ILE A 195 -31.74 -9.38 21.69
CA ILE A 195 -31.64 -9.27 20.23
C ILE A 195 -30.36 -8.54 19.79
N PHE A 196 -29.89 -7.54 20.54
CA PHE A 196 -28.67 -6.81 20.20
C PHE A 196 -27.41 -7.67 20.31
N PHE A 197 -27.24 -8.41 21.42
CA PHE A 197 -26.12 -9.34 21.62
C PHE A 197 -26.17 -10.51 20.65
N ALA A 198 -27.37 -11.03 20.37
CA ALA A 198 -27.59 -12.05 19.37
C ALA A 198 -27.19 -11.55 17.96
N MET A 199 -27.59 -10.34 17.57
CA MET A 199 -27.16 -9.73 16.30
C MET A 199 -25.64 -9.54 16.23
N LEU A 200 -24.99 -9.09 17.30
CA LEU A 200 -23.54 -8.91 17.34
C LEU A 200 -22.80 -10.25 17.22
N THR A 201 -23.26 -11.27 17.95
CA THR A 201 -22.69 -12.62 17.93
C THR A 201 -22.91 -13.30 16.57
N VAL A 202 -24.09 -13.13 15.97
CA VAL A 202 -24.38 -13.60 14.60
C VAL A 202 -23.53 -12.88 13.57
N PHE A 203 -23.36 -11.57 13.71
CA PHE A 203 -22.47 -10.78 12.85
C PHE A 203 -21.05 -11.34 12.91
N GLN A 204 -20.50 -11.52 14.12
CA GLN A 204 -19.19 -12.15 14.32
C GLN A 204 -19.08 -13.54 13.67
N CYS A 205 -20.11 -14.38 13.79
CA CYS A 205 -20.10 -15.70 13.15
C CYS A 205 -20.10 -15.60 11.61
N ILE A 206 -20.82 -14.63 11.04
CA ILE A 206 -20.87 -14.40 9.59
C ILE A 206 -19.53 -13.91 9.05
N THR A 207 -18.75 -13.16 9.83
CA THR A 207 -17.41 -12.73 9.43
C THR A 207 -16.38 -13.87 9.43
N MET A 208 -16.78 -15.09 9.76
CA MET A 208 -15.92 -16.29 9.87
C MET A 208 -14.83 -16.20 10.95
N GLU A 209 -14.98 -15.31 11.94
CA GLU A 209 -13.97 -15.11 12.99
C GLU A 209 -14.53 -15.47 14.37
N GLY A 210 -13.88 -16.38 15.08
CA GLY A 210 -14.34 -16.87 16.39
C GLY A 210 -15.71 -17.57 16.38
N TRP A 211 -16.22 -17.99 15.22
CA TRP A 211 -17.53 -18.65 15.10
C TRP A 211 -17.53 -20.06 15.71
N THR A 212 -16.40 -20.76 15.64
CA THR A 212 -16.20 -22.08 16.25
C THR A 212 -16.21 -21.99 17.77
N ASP A 213 -15.70 -20.90 18.33
CA ASP A 213 -15.67 -20.71 19.79
C ASP A 213 -17.09 -20.57 20.33
N VAL A 214 -17.93 -19.79 19.64
CA VAL A 214 -19.37 -19.66 19.98
C VAL A 214 -20.08 -21.02 19.85
N LEU A 215 -19.78 -21.80 18.81
CA LEU A 215 -20.30 -23.16 18.65
C LEU A 215 -19.87 -24.06 19.83
N TYR A 216 -18.60 -24.03 20.21
CA TYR A 216 -18.08 -24.88 21.28
C TYR A 216 -18.62 -24.46 22.65
N TRP A 217 -18.74 -23.16 22.94
CA TRP A 217 -19.42 -22.68 24.14
C TRP A 217 -20.88 -23.14 24.20
N MET A 218 -21.58 -23.15 23.06
CA MET A 218 -22.94 -23.68 23.01
C MET A 218 -22.98 -25.21 23.22
N ASN A 219 -22.05 -25.96 22.63
CA ASN A 219 -21.94 -27.39 22.85
C ASN A 219 -21.67 -27.72 24.33
N ASP A 220 -20.81 -26.95 24.99
CA ASP A 220 -20.52 -27.12 26.40
C ASP A 220 -21.73 -26.79 27.29
N ALA A 221 -22.58 -25.85 26.86
CA ALA A 221 -23.79 -25.45 27.60
C ALA A 221 -24.98 -26.44 27.44
N ILE A 222 -25.25 -26.93 26.23
CA ILE A 222 -26.46 -27.71 25.92
C ILE A 222 -26.22 -29.09 25.27
N GLY A 223 -24.98 -29.40 24.90
CA GLY A 223 -24.56 -30.62 24.22
C GLY A 223 -24.40 -30.47 22.71
N PHE A 224 -23.68 -31.41 22.09
CA PHE A 224 -23.24 -31.33 20.69
C PHE A 224 -24.29 -31.69 19.63
N GLU A 225 -25.46 -32.20 20.01
CA GLU A 225 -26.43 -32.83 19.09
C GLU A 225 -27.06 -31.86 18.07
N MET A 226 -27.41 -30.65 18.51
CA MET A 226 -28.22 -29.69 17.73
C MET A 226 -27.52 -28.35 17.37
N PRO A 227 -26.60 -27.78 18.18
CA PRO A 227 -26.02 -26.45 17.89
C PRO A 227 -25.31 -26.35 16.55
N TRP A 228 -24.61 -27.41 16.13
CA TRP A 228 -23.87 -27.43 14.87
C TRP A 228 -24.76 -27.16 13.66
N VAL A 229 -26.03 -27.60 13.68
CA VAL A 229 -26.98 -27.35 12.58
C VAL A 229 -27.18 -25.85 12.38
N TYR A 230 -27.37 -25.11 13.47
CA TYR A 230 -27.54 -23.66 13.45
C TYR A 230 -26.27 -22.94 12.98
N PHE A 231 -25.11 -23.25 13.56
CA PHE A 231 -23.87 -22.54 13.23
C PHE A 231 -23.34 -22.88 11.83
N VAL A 232 -23.43 -24.15 11.40
CA VAL A 232 -23.01 -24.55 10.05
C VAL A 232 -23.94 -23.95 9.01
N SER A 233 -25.27 -23.94 9.23
CA SER A 233 -26.19 -23.29 8.28
C SER A 233 -25.96 -21.77 8.23
N LEU A 234 -25.67 -21.15 9.38
CA LEU A 234 -25.33 -19.73 9.47
C LEU A 234 -24.08 -19.38 8.65
N VAL A 235 -23.01 -20.19 8.73
CA VAL A 235 -21.78 -19.94 7.96
C VAL A 235 -22.03 -20.14 6.45
N ILE A 236 -22.78 -21.17 6.06
CA ILE A 236 -23.09 -21.44 4.64
C ILE A 236 -23.95 -20.33 4.03
N PHE A 237 -25.08 -19.98 4.65
CA PHE A 237 -26.03 -19.01 4.10
C PHE A 237 -25.67 -17.55 4.45
N GLY A 238 -25.09 -17.31 5.62
CA GLY A 238 -24.75 -15.98 6.09
C GLY A 238 -23.41 -15.49 5.58
N SER A 239 -22.42 -16.37 5.37
CA SER A 239 -21.08 -15.97 4.94
C SER A 239 -20.80 -16.28 3.47
N PHE A 240 -20.78 -17.57 3.08
CA PHE A 240 -20.43 -17.94 1.71
C PHE A 240 -21.39 -17.39 0.65
N PHE A 241 -22.70 -17.48 0.89
CA PHE A 241 -23.70 -16.95 -0.03
C PHE A 241 -23.62 -15.42 -0.15
N VAL A 242 -23.43 -14.72 0.97
CA VAL A 242 -23.32 -13.26 1.01
C VAL A 242 -22.07 -12.78 0.28
N LEU A 243 -20.90 -13.37 0.54
CA LEU A 243 -19.66 -13.03 -0.15
C LEU A 243 -19.81 -13.22 -1.67
N ASN A 244 -20.39 -14.34 -2.10
CA ASN A 244 -20.63 -14.61 -3.52
C ASN A 244 -21.60 -13.60 -4.16
N LEU A 245 -22.64 -13.18 -3.43
CA LEU A 245 -23.58 -12.17 -3.92
C LEU A 245 -22.91 -10.79 -4.07
N VAL A 246 -22.12 -10.37 -3.07
CA VAL A 246 -21.37 -9.11 -3.11
C VAL A 246 -20.39 -9.10 -4.29
N LEU A 247 -19.60 -10.16 -4.45
CA LEU A 247 -18.66 -10.32 -5.58
C LEU A 247 -19.40 -10.32 -6.92
N GLY A 248 -20.53 -11.01 -7.02
CA GLY A 248 -21.33 -11.08 -8.24
C GLY A 248 -21.91 -9.72 -8.66
N VAL A 249 -22.49 -8.96 -7.72
CA VAL A 249 -23.05 -7.63 -8.02
C VAL A 249 -21.95 -6.64 -8.39
N LEU A 250 -20.83 -6.64 -7.66
CA LEU A 250 -19.71 -5.75 -7.99
C LEU A 250 -19.11 -6.10 -9.35
N SER A 251 -18.88 -7.38 -9.64
CA SER A 251 -18.43 -7.81 -10.97
C SER A 251 -19.37 -7.34 -12.08
N GLY A 252 -20.69 -7.42 -11.86
CA GLY A 252 -21.70 -6.90 -12.78
C GLY A 252 -21.64 -5.38 -12.97
N GLU A 253 -21.52 -4.60 -11.91
CA GLU A 253 -21.44 -3.13 -11.98
C GLU A 253 -20.13 -2.64 -12.62
N PHE A 254 -19.00 -3.27 -12.29
CA PHE A 254 -17.73 -2.97 -12.93
C PHE A 254 -17.72 -3.37 -14.42
N SER A 255 -18.38 -4.48 -14.79
CA SER A 255 -18.54 -4.87 -16.19
C SER A 255 -19.32 -3.80 -16.97
N LYS A 256 -20.40 -3.25 -16.40
CA LYS A 256 -21.16 -2.15 -17.00
C LYS A 256 -20.32 -0.88 -17.15
N GLU A 257 -19.52 -0.52 -16.14
CA GLU A 257 -18.63 0.65 -16.24
C GLU A 257 -17.54 0.45 -17.31
N ARG A 258 -16.99 -0.76 -17.44
CA ARG A 258 -16.04 -1.11 -18.50
C ARG A 258 -16.67 -1.00 -19.89
N GLU A 259 -17.90 -1.49 -20.08
CA GLU A 259 -18.62 -1.35 -21.36
C GLU A 259 -18.83 0.11 -21.74
N LYS A 260 -19.16 0.98 -20.77
CA LYS A 260 -19.26 2.43 -21.00
C LYS A 260 -17.92 3.06 -21.37
N ALA A 261 -16.81 2.64 -20.75
CA ALA A 261 -15.48 3.15 -21.06
C ALA A 261 -15.04 2.74 -22.48
N VAL A 262 -15.34 1.50 -22.88
CA VAL A 262 -15.11 1.02 -24.26
C VAL A 262 -15.96 1.81 -25.25
N ALA A 263 -17.24 2.05 -24.97
CA ALA A 263 -18.12 2.84 -25.83
C ALA A 263 -17.66 4.31 -25.98
N ARG A 264 -16.93 4.85 -25.02
CA ARG A 264 -16.32 6.20 -25.09
C ARG A 264 -15.01 6.25 -25.87
N GLY A 265 -14.47 5.10 -26.29
CA GLY A 265 -13.18 5.02 -26.99
C GLY A 265 -11.95 5.14 -26.09
N GLU A 266 -12.12 5.24 -24.76
CA GLU A 266 -11.02 5.44 -23.80
C GLU A 266 -9.98 4.30 -23.86
N LEU A 267 -10.45 3.07 -24.12
CA LEU A 267 -9.58 1.90 -24.30
C LEU A 267 -8.72 2.01 -25.57
N GLN A 268 -9.28 2.53 -26.66
CA GLN A 268 -8.56 2.69 -27.92
C GLN A 268 -7.51 3.79 -27.81
N ASP A 269 -7.81 4.89 -27.11
CA ASP A 269 -6.86 5.96 -26.83
C ASP A 269 -5.67 5.48 -25.97
N ALA A 270 -5.94 4.65 -24.96
CA ALA A 270 -4.90 4.05 -24.14
C ALA A 270 -3.99 3.10 -24.94
N GLN A 271 -4.58 2.28 -25.82
CA GLN A 271 -3.84 1.40 -26.72
C GLN A 271 -2.99 2.18 -27.74
N ASN A 272 -3.55 3.23 -28.34
CA ASN A 272 -2.83 4.09 -29.28
C ASN A 272 -1.63 4.77 -28.60
N LYS A 273 -1.80 5.24 -27.37
CA LYS A 273 -0.70 5.83 -26.59
C LYS A 273 0.41 4.79 -26.32
N LYS A 274 0.05 3.58 -25.91
CA LYS A 274 1.01 2.51 -25.65
C LYS A 274 1.75 2.09 -26.93
N GLN A 275 1.04 1.97 -28.05
CA GLN A 275 1.64 1.70 -29.35
C GLN A 275 2.61 2.81 -29.76
N MET A 276 2.23 4.08 -29.57
CA MET A 276 3.09 5.22 -29.87
C MET A 276 4.37 5.24 -29.00
N GLU A 277 4.29 4.81 -27.74
CA GLU A 277 5.46 4.63 -26.86
C GLU A 277 6.37 3.47 -27.32
N GLU A 278 5.79 2.35 -27.75
CA GLU A 278 6.52 1.21 -28.35
C GLU A 278 7.22 1.61 -29.65
N ASP A 279 6.51 2.32 -30.54
CA ASP A 279 7.03 2.82 -31.82
C ASP A 279 8.14 3.85 -31.59
N MET A 280 7.96 4.78 -30.63
CA MET A 280 8.99 5.77 -30.28
C MET A 280 10.27 5.11 -29.76
N CYS A 281 10.15 4.07 -28.92
CA CYS A 281 11.31 3.27 -28.50
C CYS A 281 11.99 2.59 -29.71
N GLY A 282 11.20 2.02 -30.63
CA GLY A 282 11.73 1.39 -31.84
C GLY A 282 12.45 2.38 -32.77
N TYR A 283 11.90 3.58 -32.95
CA TYR A 283 12.56 4.65 -33.71
C TYR A 283 13.86 5.11 -33.05
N MET A 284 13.88 5.23 -31.72
CA MET A 284 15.10 5.57 -30.98
C MET A 284 16.19 4.51 -31.19
N ASP A 285 15.84 3.22 -31.10
CA ASP A 285 16.76 2.11 -31.35
C ASP A 285 17.30 2.12 -32.78
N TRP A 286 16.45 2.45 -33.77
CA TRP A 286 16.88 2.55 -35.17
C TRP A 286 17.82 3.74 -35.41
N LEU A 287 17.54 4.90 -34.80
CA LEU A 287 18.42 6.07 -34.83
C LEU A 287 19.78 5.80 -34.21
N ILE A 288 19.80 5.12 -33.06
CA ILE A 288 21.03 4.69 -32.39
C ILE A 288 21.86 3.76 -33.29
N GLU A 289 21.22 2.77 -33.92
CA GLU A 289 21.92 1.84 -34.81
C GLU A 289 22.42 2.55 -36.09
N ALA A 290 21.70 3.56 -36.59
CA ALA A 290 22.13 4.36 -37.72
C ALA A 290 23.35 5.25 -37.39
N GLU A 291 23.37 5.89 -36.22
CA GLU A 291 24.52 6.70 -35.75
C GLU A 291 25.80 5.85 -35.65
N ASP A 292 25.69 4.61 -35.16
CA ASP A 292 26.80 3.65 -35.11
C ASP A 292 27.31 3.22 -36.51
N VAL A 293 26.48 3.31 -37.56
CA VAL A 293 26.82 2.91 -38.95
C VAL A 293 27.39 4.09 -39.76
N ASP A 294 26.91 5.31 -39.54
CA ASP A 294 27.29 6.48 -40.34
C ASP A 294 28.68 7.05 -40.03
N GLU A 295 29.30 6.73 -38.88
CA GLU A 295 30.71 7.06 -38.62
C GLU A 295 31.71 6.31 -39.55
N GLU A 296 31.34 5.14 -40.09
CA GLU A 296 32.11 4.47 -41.16
C GLU A 296 31.88 5.13 -42.54
N GLY A 297 30.67 5.65 -42.77
CA GLY A 297 30.28 6.33 -44.00
C GLY A 297 31.02 7.66 -44.17
N ASN A 298 31.11 8.46 -43.11
CA ASN A 298 31.69 9.81 -43.20
C ASN A 298 33.22 9.77 -43.44
N LYS A 299 33.94 8.77 -42.90
CA LYS A 299 35.36 8.54 -43.22
C LYS A 299 35.58 7.99 -44.63
N ARG A 300 34.73 7.09 -45.14
CA ARG A 300 34.82 6.61 -46.53
C ARG A 300 34.44 7.68 -47.54
N ALA A 301 33.44 8.51 -47.26
CA ALA A 301 33.08 9.67 -48.08
C ALA A 301 34.19 10.73 -48.06
N ALA A 302 34.81 11.02 -46.91
CA ALA A 302 35.95 11.93 -46.82
C ALA A 302 37.19 11.37 -47.55
N VAL A 303 37.48 10.07 -47.44
CA VAL A 303 38.59 9.42 -48.14
C VAL A 303 38.31 9.28 -49.65
N ALA A 304 37.06 9.04 -50.05
CA ALA A 304 36.62 9.02 -51.45
C ALA A 304 36.67 10.42 -52.06
N LYS A 305 36.23 11.47 -51.34
CA LYS A 305 36.34 12.88 -51.74
C LYS A 305 37.81 13.30 -51.87
N LYS A 306 38.67 12.86 -50.94
CA LYS A 306 40.14 13.11 -50.97
C LYS A 306 40.85 12.31 -52.08
N LYS A 307 40.40 11.09 -52.40
CA LYS A 307 40.87 10.30 -53.55
C LYS A 307 40.37 10.86 -54.89
N MET A 308 39.12 11.34 -54.94
CA MET A 308 38.52 11.96 -56.12
C MET A 308 39.20 13.30 -56.43
N MET A 309 39.44 14.13 -55.42
CA MET A 309 40.21 15.38 -55.55
C MET A 309 41.69 15.15 -55.90
N LYS A 310 42.29 14.02 -55.50
CA LYS A 310 43.66 13.64 -55.95
C LYS A 310 43.70 13.03 -57.36
N LYS A 311 42.61 12.40 -57.81
CA LYS A 311 42.53 11.75 -59.13
C LYS A 311 42.17 12.75 -60.24
N PHE A 312 41.42 13.80 -59.91
CA PHE A 312 41.09 14.91 -60.81
C PHE A 312 41.96 16.14 -60.53
N GLY A 313 43.29 15.99 -60.56
CA GLY A 313 44.20 17.14 -60.42
C GLY A 313 43.82 18.28 -61.38
N TRP A 314 43.18 19.32 -60.84
CA TRP A 314 42.85 20.54 -61.56
C TRP A 314 43.52 21.70 -60.82
N TYR A 315 44.59 22.20 -61.43
CA TYR A 315 45.37 23.35 -60.98
C TYR A 315 45.21 24.45 -62.03
N LYS A 316 44.61 25.59 -61.63
CA LYS A 316 44.74 26.98 -62.16
C LYS A 316 44.30 27.23 -63.63
N HIS A 317 43.81 28.39 -64.09
CA HIS A 317 43.81 29.81 -63.64
C HIS A 317 42.82 30.63 -64.51
N SER A 318 42.47 31.85 -64.05
CA SER A 318 41.97 33.03 -64.81
C SER A 318 40.53 32.97 -65.34
N GLU A 319 39.73 34.04 -65.40
CA GLU A 319 39.91 35.50 -65.20
C GLU A 319 38.50 36.14 -65.05
N ASP A 320 38.46 37.38 -64.54
CA ASP A 320 37.45 38.43 -64.73
C ASP A 320 36.07 38.40 -64.03
N GLY A 321 35.69 39.58 -63.50
CA GLY A 321 34.28 40.00 -63.40
C GLY A 321 33.73 40.41 -62.01
N GLU A 322 34.18 41.56 -61.51
CA GLU A 322 33.41 42.71 -61.00
C GLU A 322 31.99 42.57 -60.36
N SER A 323 31.78 43.38 -59.31
CA SER A 323 30.53 43.93 -58.71
C SER A 323 29.68 42.99 -57.82
N ASP A 324 29.68 43.24 -56.50
CA ASP A 324 28.70 44.06 -55.72
C ASP A 324 27.63 43.13 -55.12
N SER A 325 27.14 43.24 -53.89
CA SER A 325 27.35 44.17 -52.78
C SER A 325 26.59 43.57 -51.58
N ASP A 326 27.23 43.58 -50.41
CA ASP A 326 26.71 43.94 -49.09
C ASP A 326 25.33 43.47 -48.58
N SER A 327 25.35 42.79 -47.43
CA SER A 327 24.93 43.32 -46.10
C SER A 327 24.76 42.14 -45.14
N GLU A 328 25.73 41.88 -44.25
CA GLU A 328 25.98 42.58 -42.98
C GLU A 328 24.83 42.39 -41.97
N PHE A 329 25.03 41.42 -41.05
CA PHE A 329 24.70 41.61 -39.64
C PHE A 329 25.66 40.78 -38.78
N GLY A 330 26.51 41.49 -38.02
CA GLY A 330 27.48 40.96 -37.06
C GLY A 330 26.83 40.26 -35.85
N ALA A 331 27.55 39.80 -34.83
CA ALA A 331 28.91 40.08 -34.37
C ALA A 331 29.37 38.86 -33.55
N TYR A 332 30.59 38.36 -33.76
CA TYR A 332 31.75 38.56 -32.88
C TYR A 332 31.51 38.27 -31.39
N LEU A 333 31.92 37.06 -30.95
CA LEU A 333 32.70 36.89 -29.73
C LEU A 333 33.83 35.88 -29.98
N ASP A 334 34.95 36.20 -29.37
CA ASP A 334 36.32 35.88 -29.73
C ASP A 334 36.74 34.41 -29.74
N ASP A 335 37.63 34.18 -30.70
CA ASP A 335 38.73 33.23 -30.71
C ASP A 335 39.64 33.46 -29.50
N ASP A 336 39.69 32.52 -28.55
CA ASP A 336 40.89 32.21 -27.76
C ASP A 336 40.69 31.00 -26.84
N ASN A 337 40.64 29.80 -27.43
CA ASN A 337 41.34 28.66 -26.85
C ASN A 337 41.73 27.61 -27.92
N GLY A 338 42.14 28.11 -29.08
CA GLY A 338 42.63 27.31 -30.21
C GLY A 338 43.89 26.50 -29.87
N CYS A 339 44.57 26.76 -28.74
CA CYS A 339 45.73 25.96 -28.32
C CYS A 339 45.29 24.60 -27.76
N CYS A 340 44.28 24.52 -26.88
CA CYS A 340 43.80 23.23 -26.35
C CYS A 340 43.08 22.39 -27.43
N ALA A 341 42.32 23.02 -28.32
CA ALA A 341 41.66 22.35 -29.45
C ALA A 341 42.66 21.88 -30.52
N SER A 342 43.70 22.68 -30.82
CA SER A 342 44.78 22.31 -31.75
C SER A 342 45.69 21.22 -31.16
N LEU A 343 45.89 21.21 -29.84
CA LEU A 343 46.70 20.19 -29.16
C LEU A 343 45.93 18.86 -29.00
N MET A 344 44.60 18.89 -28.80
CA MET A 344 43.73 17.71 -28.95
C MET A 344 43.68 17.22 -30.41
N ALA A 345 43.59 18.12 -31.39
CA ALA A 345 43.58 17.77 -32.81
C ALA A 345 44.93 17.20 -33.28
N LYS A 346 46.06 17.69 -32.74
CA LYS A 346 47.41 17.12 -32.98
C LYS A 346 47.65 15.80 -32.24
N MET A 347 47.03 15.57 -31.08
CA MET A 347 47.04 14.24 -30.45
C MET A 347 46.19 13.22 -31.22
N MET A 348 45.06 13.64 -31.81
CA MET A 348 44.25 12.78 -32.68
C MET A 348 44.86 12.55 -34.07
N ALA A 349 45.85 13.34 -34.49
CA ALA A 349 46.59 13.18 -35.74
C ALA A 349 47.71 12.12 -35.70
N ASN A 350 47.77 11.30 -34.64
CA ASN A 350 48.59 10.10 -34.63
C ASN A 350 47.81 8.95 -35.28
N SER A 351 48.40 8.29 -36.29
CA SER A 351 47.89 7.02 -36.86
C SER A 351 47.53 5.98 -35.78
N PHE A 352 48.16 6.07 -34.62
CA PHE A 352 47.93 5.22 -33.46
C PHE A 352 46.59 5.52 -32.74
N CYS A 353 46.13 6.78 -32.70
CA CYS A 353 44.86 7.16 -32.09
C CYS A 353 43.68 6.75 -32.98
N ASP A 354 43.82 6.90 -34.31
CA ASP A 354 42.86 6.37 -35.29
C ASP A 354 42.82 4.83 -35.29
N GLN A 355 43.97 4.17 -35.15
CA GLN A 355 44.03 2.70 -34.98
C GLN A 355 43.40 2.24 -33.67
N LEU A 356 43.65 2.92 -32.55
CA LEU A 356 43.01 2.64 -31.27
C LEU A 356 41.51 2.88 -31.33
N CYS A 357 41.04 3.91 -32.04
CA CYS A 357 39.62 4.17 -32.24
C CYS A 357 38.95 3.07 -33.07
N GLN A 358 39.59 2.62 -34.16
CA GLN A 358 39.11 1.47 -34.96
C GLN A 358 39.13 0.16 -34.16
N LEU A 359 40.17 -0.05 -33.34
CA LEU A 359 40.27 -1.23 -32.48
C LEU A 359 39.17 -1.20 -31.39
N ASN A 360 38.92 -0.04 -30.79
CA ASN A 360 37.85 0.20 -29.81
C ASN A 360 36.47 -0.07 -30.44
N HIS A 361 36.25 0.36 -31.69
CA HIS A 361 35.00 0.11 -32.41
C HIS A 361 34.80 -1.38 -32.74
N ALA A 362 35.86 -2.05 -33.23
CA ALA A 362 35.83 -3.49 -33.47
C ALA A 362 35.60 -4.29 -32.17
N PHE A 363 36.22 -3.88 -31.06
CA PHE A 363 36.04 -4.50 -29.76
C PHE A 363 34.61 -4.31 -29.25
N ARG A 364 34.06 -3.09 -29.36
CA ARG A 364 32.69 -2.77 -28.97
C ARG A 364 31.65 -3.55 -29.79
N LYS A 365 31.88 -3.70 -31.10
CA LYS A 365 31.04 -4.53 -31.98
C LYS A 365 31.07 -6.00 -31.58
N ASN A 366 32.26 -6.56 -31.32
CA ASN A 366 32.41 -7.94 -30.86
C ASN A 366 31.78 -8.15 -29.47
N CYS A 367 31.91 -7.19 -28.55
CA CYS A 367 31.21 -7.20 -27.27
C CYS A 367 29.69 -7.17 -27.44
N ARG A 368 29.15 -6.35 -28.35
CA ARG A 368 27.71 -6.29 -28.63
C ARG A 368 27.18 -7.63 -29.15
N VAL A 369 27.92 -8.28 -30.05
CA VAL A 369 27.58 -9.64 -30.54
C VAL A 369 27.63 -10.66 -29.39
N ALA A 370 28.63 -10.59 -28.51
CA ALA A 370 28.74 -11.48 -27.36
C ALA A 370 27.59 -11.28 -26.36
N VAL A 371 27.24 -10.04 -26.00
CA VAL A 371 26.13 -9.74 -25.06
C VAL A 371 24.78 -10.19 -25.58
N LYS A 372 24.55 -10.04 -26.89
CA LYS A 372 23.30 -10.49 -27.54
C LYS A 372 23.26 -12.00 -27.80
N SER A 373 24.34 -12.75 -27.50
CA SER A 373 24.39 -14.19 -27.76
C SER A 373 23.56 -15.02 -26.76
N GLN A 374 23.03 -16.14 -27.23
CA GLN A 374 22.29 -17.09 -26.39
C GLN A 374 23.16 -17.70 -25.27
N ASN A 375 24.47 -17.82 -25.51
CA ASN A 375 25.41 -18.36 -24.51
C ASN A 375 25.59 -17.40 -23.34
N PHE A 376 25.67 -16.10 -23.61
CA PHE A 376 25.74 -15.08 -22.57
C PHE A 376 24.48 -15.05 -21.71
N TYR A 377 23.31 -15.24 -22.33
CA TYR A 377 22.04 -15.40 -21.61
C TYR A 377 22.10 -16.56 -20.59
N TRP A 378 22.48 -17.76 -21.03
CA TRP A 378 22.53 -18.93 -20.15
C TRP A 378 23.57 -18.79 -19.04
N LEU A 379 24.70 -18.13 -19.35
CA LEU A 379 25.73 -17.82 -18.37
C LEU A 379 25.19 -16.90 -17.27
N VAL A 380 24.53 -15.80 -17.63
CA VAL A 380 23.95 -14.88 -16.64
C VAL A 380 22.90 -15.57 -15.78
N LEU A 381 22.03 -16.38 -16.40
CA LEU A 381 21.02 -17.14 -15.67
C LEU A 381 21.65 -18.13 -14.68
N LEU A 382 22.71 -18.84 -15.08
CA LEU A 382 23.46 -19.73 -14.19
C LEU A 382 24.07 -18.96 -13.01
N LEU A 383 24.66 -17.78 -13.24
CA LEU A 383 25.22 -16.96 -12.17
C LEU A 383 24.16 -16.50 -11.17
N VAL A 384 22.97 -16.12 -11.64
CA VAL A 384 21.85 -15.77 -10.76
C VAL A 384 21.41 -16.99 -9.94
N PHE A 385 21.25 -18.15 -10.58
CA PHE A 385 20.89 -19.38 -9.88
C PHE A 385 21.92 -19.77 -8.80
N LEU A 386 23.21 -19.74 -9.13
CA LEU A 386 24.29 -20.02 -8.16
C LEU A 386 24.29 -19.02 -7.00
N ASN A 387 23.98 -17.75 -7.26
CA ASN A 387 23.85 -16.75 -6.21
C ASN A 387 22.65 -17.02 -5.29
N THR A 388 21.49 -17.35 -5.87
CA THR A 388 20.31 -17.73 -5.10
C THR A 388 20.55 -18.99 -4.28
N ALA A 389 21.21 -20.00 -4.83
CA ALA A 389 21.57 -21.23 -4.11
C ALA A 389 22.54 -20.96 -2.95
N ALA A 390 23.53 -20.08 -3.14
CA ALA A 390 24.44 -19.68 -2.08
C ALA A 390 23.68 -18.98 -0.93
N SER A 391 22.76 -18.06 -1.25
CA SER A 391 21.90 -17.40 -0.25
C SER A 391 20.93 -18.35 0.45
N ALA A 392 20.34 -19.29 -0.28
CA ALA A 392 19.40 -20.27 0.29
C ALA A 392 20.07 -21.27 1.24
N SER A 393 21.40 -21.43 1.18
CA SER A 393 22.15 -22.32 2.07
C SER A 393 22.41 -21.75 3.48
N GLU A 394 22.12 -20.47 3.71
CA GLU A 394 22.31 -19.81 5.01
C GLU A 394 21.30 -20.35 6.04
N HIS A 395 21.79 -20.86 7.17
CA HIS A 395 20.93 -21.40 8.24
C HIS A 395 21.50 -21.14 9.64
N TYR A 396 20.61 -21.15 10.64
CA TYR A 396 21.00 -20.96 12.04
C TYR A 396 21.91 -22.10 12.52
N GLY A 397 23.01 -21.75 13.20
CA GLY A 397 23.97 -22.72 13.72
C GLY A 397 24.87 -23.37 12.65
N GLN A 398 25.00 -22.76 11.46
CA GLN A 398 25.80 -23.32 10.38
C GLN A 398 27.31 -23.41 10.71
N PRO A 399 28.02 -24.41 10.15
CA PRO A 399 29.45 -24.58 10.40
C PRO A 399 30.29 -23.47 9.75
N LYS A 400 31.42 -23.12 10.38
CA LYS A 400 32.31 -22.02 9.94
C LYS A 400 32.77 -22.13 8.48
N TRP A 401 33.04 -23.34 8.01
CA TRP A 401 33.46 -23.57 6.61
C TRP A 401 32.38 -23.13 5.61
N LEU A 402 31.09 -23.28 5.95
CA LEU A 402 30.00 -22.90 5.07
C LEU A 402 29.91 -21.38 4.99
N THR A 403 30.06 -20.69 6.12
CA THR A 403 30.13 -19.22 6.16
C THR A 403 31.29 -18.69 5.30
N GLU A 404 32.49 -19.26 5.43
CA GLU A 404 33.65 -18.87 4.64
C GLU A 404 33.46 -19.12 3.13
N MET A 405 32.83 -20.25 2.78
CA MET A 405 32.51 -20.56 1.37
C MET A 405 31.46 -19.62 0.80
N GLN A 406 30.42 -19.28 1.55
CA GLN A 406 29.39 -18.32 1.16
C GLN A 406 29.98 -16.91 0.97
N GLU A 407 30.87 -16.46 1.85
CA GLU A 407 31.56 -15.16 1.70
C GLU A 407 32.43 -15.11 0.45
N ARG A 408 33.21 -16.17 0.20
CA ARG A 408 34.04 -16.29 -1.00
C ARG A 408 33.21 -16.32 -2.27
N ALA A 409 32.16 -17.13 -2.30
CA ALA A 409 31.23 -17.22 -3.43
C ALA A 409 30.57 -15.86 -3.71
N ASN A 410 30.14 -15.13 -2.67
CA ASN A 410 29.52 -13.82 -2.83
C ASN A 410 30.47 -12.77 -3.43
N LYS A 411 31.74 -12.75 -3.01
CA LYS A 411 32.78 -11.88 -3.60
C LYS A 411 33.02 -12.22 -5.08
N ILE A 412 33.13 -13.50 -5.42
CA ILE A 412 33.33 -13.97 -6.81
C ILE A 412 32.12 -13.62 -7.69
N LEU A 413 30.91 -13.94 -7.24
CA LEU A 413 29.69 -13.69 -7.99
C LEU A 413 29.45 -12.19 -8.19
N LEU A 414 29.73 -11.35 -7.18
CA LEU A 414 29.68 -9.90 -7.33
C LEU A 414 30.67 -9.43 -8.40
N MET A 415 31.91 -9.92 -8.39
CA MET A 415 32.90 -9.57 -9.41
C MET A 415 32.43 -9.95 -10.82
N LEU A 416 31.86 -11.14 -11.00
CA LEU A 416 31.28 -11.58 -12.27
C LEU A 416 30.10 -10.71 -12.71
N PHE A 417 29.22 -10.30 -11.79
CA PHE A 417 28.14 -9.36 -12.10
C PHE A 417 28.63 -7.94 -12.43
N THR A 418 29.71 -7.49 -11.80
CA THR A 418 30.36 -6.22 -12.15
C THR A 418 30.94 -6.28 -13.56
N LEU A 419 31.60 -7.38 -13.93
CA LEU A 419 32.10 -7.59 -15.30
C LEU A 419 30.97 -7.64 -16.32
N GLU A 420 29.88 -8.34 -16.01
CA GLU A 420 28.66 -8.37 -16.83
C GLU A 420 28.13 -6.94 -17.09
N MET A 421 28.00 -6.14 -16.03
CA MET A 421 27.52 -4.75 -16.10
C MET A 421 28.45 -3.86 -16.92
N LEU A 422 29.76 -3.90 -16.66
CA LEU A 422 30.77 -3.12 -17.40
C LEU A 422 30.76 -3.47 -18.89
N LEU A 423 30.64 -4.76 -19.22
CA LEU A 423 30.61 -5.24 -20.61
C LEU A 423 29.34 -4.77 -21.33
N LYS A 424 28.18 -4.79 -20.67
CA LYS A 424 26.93 -4.20 -21.22
C LYS A 424 27.07 -2.70 -21.45
N MET A 425 27.51 -1.96 -20.44
CA MET A 425 27.65 -0.50 -20.50
C MET A 425 28.64 -0.06 -21.58
N TYR A 426 29.75 -0.79 -21.76
CA TYR A 426 30.70 -0.56 -22.83
C TYR A 426 30.13 -0.93 -24.22
N SER A 427 29.38 -2.04 -24.35
CA SER A 427 28.85 -2.51 -25.64
C SER A 427 27.73 -1.62 -26.22
N PHE A 428 26.77 -1.21 -25.38
CA PHE A 428 25.62 -0.39 -25.80
C PHE A 428 25.93 1.11 -25.76
N GLY A 429 26.94 1.53 -25.00
CA GLY A 429 27.18 2.94 -24.72
C GLY A 429 26.48 3.41 -23.46
N PHE A 430 27.08 4.40 -22.82
CA PHE A 430 26.66 4.87 -21.49
C PHE A 430 25.21 5.36 -21.48
N GLN A 431 24.83 6.26 -22.39
CA GLN A 431 23.50 6.88 -22.39
C GLN A 431 22.38 5.87 -22.66
N ILE A 432 22.58 4.96 -23.63
CA ILE A 432 21.60 3.94 -24.02
C ILE A 432 21.45 2.89 -22.91
N HIS A 433 22.55 2.51 -22.25
CA HIS A 433 22.50 1.61 -21.11
C HIS A 433 21.60 2.16 -19.99
N PHE A 434 21.67 3.46 -19.71
CA PHE A 434 20.81 4.12 -18.74
C PHE A 434 19.41 4.45 -19.28
N LEU A 435 19.06 4.19 -20.53
CA LEU A 435 17.68 4.38 -21.01
C LEU A 435 16.78 3.21 -20.55
N ALA A 436 17.32 1.98 -20.52
CA ALA A 436 16.58 0.77 -20.16
C ALA A 436 16.44 0.59 -18.62
N LEU A 437 15.21 0.42 -18.15
CA LEU A 437 14.89 0.26 -16.72
C LEU A 437 15.64 -0.90 -16.05
N PHE A 438 15.69 -2.08 -16.67
CA PHE A 438 16.38 -3.24 -16.11
C PHE A 438 17.90 -3.07 -16.03
N ASN A 439 18.49 -2.29 -16.94
CA ASN A 439 19.92 -1.99 -16.88
C ASN A 439 20.24 -0.99 -15.74
N ARG A 440 19.33 -0.02 -15.46
CA ARG A 440 19.44 0.84 -14.26
C ARG A 440 19.38 0.01 -12.98
N PHE A 441 18.47 -0.96 -12.93
CA PHE A 441 18.35 -1.89 -11.80
C PHE A 441 19.61 -2.73 -11.61
N ASP A 442 20.17 -3.28 -12.70
CA ASP A 442 21.45 -4.01 -12.67
C ASP A 442 22.58 -3.15 -12.06
N CYS A 443 22.68 -1.89 -12.47
CA CYS A 443 23.65 -0.94 -11.94
C CYS A 443 23.45 -0.69 -10.44
N PHE A 444 22.20 -0.48 -10.00
CA PHE A 444 21.87 -0.31 -8.58
C PHE A 444 22.29 -1.53 -7.73
N VAL A 445 21.99 -2.74 -8.20
CA VAL A 445 22.32 -3.99 -7.49
C VAL A 445 23.83 -4.22 -7.40
N VAL A 446 24.57 -3.94 -8.48
CA VAL A 446 26.05 -4.08 -8.50
C VAL A 446 26.70 -3.04 -7.60
N CYS A 447 26.32 -1.76 -7.74
CA CYS A 447 26.84 -0.67 -6.90
C CYS A 447 26.54 -0.90 -5.42
N GLY A 448 25.30 -1.33 -5.08
CA GLY A 448 24.92 -1.68 -3.72
C GLY A 448 25.74 -2.84 -3.14
N GLY A 449 26.03 -3.86 -3.96
CA GLY A 449 26.87 -5.00 -3.54
C GLY A 449 28.35 -4.63 -3.35
N ILE A 450 28.90 -3.75 -4.18
CA ILE A 450 30.26 -3.21 -4.00
C ILE A 450 30.31 -2.37 -2.72
N LEU A 451 29.34 -1.46 -2.54
CA LEU A 451 29.22 -0.62 -1.36
C LEU A 451 29.14 -1.47 -0.08
N GLU A 452 28.30 -2.51 -0.06
CA GLU A 452 28.22 -3.47 1.04
C GLU A 452 29.59 -4.09 1.34
N THR A 453 30.27 -4.63 0.32
CA THR A 453 31.56 -5.31 0.50
C THR A 453 32.60 -4.37 1.10
N VAL A 454 32.65 -3.12 0.64
CA VAL A 454 33.55 -2.08 1.15
C VAL A 454 33.21 -1.72 2.61
N LEU A 455 31.93 -1.52 2.93
CA LEU A 455 31.48 -1.16 4.28
C LEU A 455 31.77 -2.26 5.31
N VAL A 456 31.62 -3.53 4.93
CA VAL A 456 31.92 -4.68 5.78
C VAL A 456 33.43 -4.80 6.03
N GLU A 457 34.25 -4.64 4.99
CA GLU A 457 35.70 -4.74 5.11
C GLU A 457 36.30 -3.58 5.94
N LEU A 458 35.72 -2.38 5.82
CA LEU A 458 36.12 -1.21 6.59
C LEU A 458 35.52 -1.13 8.02
N GLN A 459 34.67 -2.08 8.42
CA GLN A 459 34.05 -2.16 9.75
C GLN A 459 33.31 -0.87 10.19
N ILE A 460 32.72 -0.14 9.24
CA ILE A 460 32.14 1.20 9.50
C ILE A 460 30.74 1.12 10.15
N ILE A 461 30.01 0.01 9.97
CA ILE A 461 28.57 -0.07 10.29
C ILE A 461 28.27 -1.05 11.42
N PRO A 462 27.30 -0.73 12.31
CA PRO A 462 26.84 -1.65 13.35
C PRO A 462 26.27 -2.98 12.80
N PRO A 463 26.26 -4.06 13.60
CA PRO A 463 25.88 -5.41 13.15
C PRO A 463 24.50 -5.52 12.50
N ILE A 464 23.54 -4.68 12.91
CA ILE A 464 22.18 -4.63 12.36
C ILE A 464 22.20 -4.11 10.92
N GLY A 465 23.02 -3.09 10.63
CA GLY A 465 23.14 -2.54 9.27
C GLY A 465 23.79 -3.52 8.29
N ILE A 466 24.71 -4.36 8.78
CA ILE A 466 25.31 -5.43 7.97
C ILE A 466 24.24 -6.45 7.55
N SER A 467 23.28 -6.77 8.41
CA SER A 467 22.22 -7.74 8.10
C SER A 467 21.27 -7.22 7.02
N VAL A 468 20.91 -5.93 7.06
CA VAL A 468 20.07 -5.29 6.03
C VAL A 468 20.79 -5.23 4.68
N LEU A 469 22.09 -4.92 4.67
CA LEU A 469 22.88 -4.87 3.43
C LEU A 469 23.01 -6.25 2.77
N ARG A 470 23.07 -7.33 3.55
CA ARG A 470 23.04 -8.70 3.00
C ARG A 470 21.74 -8.97 2.21
N CYS A 471 20.61 -8.37 2.62
CA CYS A 471 19.35 -8.51 1.89
C CYS A 471 19.39 -7.87 0.48
N VAL A 472 20.26 -6.88 0.23
CA VAL A 472 20.43 -6.28 -1.11
C VAL A 472 20.90 -7.34 -2.12
N ARG A 473 21.63 -8.37 -1.66
CA ARG A 473 22.06 -9.49 -2.52
C ARG A 473 20.87 -10.26 -3.09
N LEU A 474 19.75 -10.36 -2.35
CA LEU A 474 18.53 -11.02 -2.82
C LEU A 474 17.94 -10.30 -4.03
N LEU A 475 18.18 -9.00 -4.20
CA LEU A 475 17.69 -8.26 -5.37
C LEU A 475 18.24 -8.82 -6.70
N ARG A 476 19.37 -9.55 -6.67
CA ARG A 476 19.94 -10.21 -7.86
C ARG A 476 18.99 -11.25 -8.47
N VAL A 477 18.11 -11.86 -7.68
CA VAL A 477 17.11 -12.81 -8.19
C VAL A 477 16.15 -12.13 -9.17
N PHE A 478 15.86 -10.84 -8.99
CA PHE A 478 15.01 -10.09 -9.89
C PHE A 478 15.64 -9.91 -11.28
N LYS A 479 16.94 -10.16 -11.49
CA LYS A 479 17.52 -10.21 -12.84
C LYS A 479 16.85 -11.24 -13.74
N VAL A 480 16.29 -12.31 -13.16
CA VAL A 480 15.52 -13.33 -13.91
C VAL A 480 14.29 -12.71 -14.59
N THR A 481 13.71 -11.64 -14.02
CA THR A 481 12.50 -11.00 -14.58
C THR A 481 12.69 -10.50 -16.01
N ARG A 482 13.88 -9.99 -16.35
CA ARG A 482 14.25 -9.55 -17.71
C ARG A 482 14.23 -10.70 -18.72
N HIS A 483 14.50 -11.91 -18.25
CA HIS A 483 14.66 -13.11 -19.06
C HIS A 483 13.37 -13.92 -19.16
N TRP A 484 12.43 -13.69 -18.25
CA TRP A 484 11.12 -14.32 -18.23
C TRP A 484 10.08 -13.36 -18.78
N ALA A 485 9.86 -13.42 -20.11
CA ALA A 485 8.97 -12.50 -20.82
C ALA A 485 7.58 -12.38 -20.17
N ALA A 486 7.01 -13.48 -19.69
CA ALA A 486 5.74 -13.48 -18.97
C ALA A 486 5.78 -12.61 -17.70
N LEU A 487 6.82 -12.77 -16.86
CA LEU A 487 7.00 -11.98 -15.64
C LEU A 487 7.33 -10.51 -15.94
N SER A 488 8.16 -10.23 -16.95
CA SER A 488 8.45 -8.86 -17.37
C SER A 488 7.19 -8.14 -17.87
N ASN A 489 6.34 -8.83 -18.64
CA ASN A 489 5.09 -8.27 -19.12
C ASN A 489 4.14 -7.95 -17.96
N LEU A 490 4.06 -8.85 -16.96
CA LEU A 490 3.29 -8.62 -15.74
C LEU A 490 3.79 -7.38 -14.97
N VAL A 491 5.11 -7.28 -14.74
CA VAL A 491 5.72 -6.15 -14.03
C VAL A 491 5.48 -4.83 -14.77
N ASN A 492 5.66 -4.80 -16.10
CA ASN A 492 5.39 -3.61 -16.90
C ASN A 492 3.91 -3.21 -16.83
N SER A 493 2.99 -4.18 -16.89
CA SER A 493 1.55 -3.91 -16.75
C SER A 493 1.20 -3.31 -15.38
N LEU A 494 1.82 -3.82 -14.31
CA LEU A 494 1.64 -3.31 -12.96
C LEU A 494 2.20 -1.89 -12.81
N LEU A 495 3.40 -1.62 -13.34
CA LEU A 495 4.02 -0.30 -13.31
C LEU A 495 3.23 0.75 -14.10
N ASN A 496 2.66 0.38 -15.25
CA ASN A 496 1.79 1.26 -16.02
C ASN A 496 0.53 1.65 -15.24
N SER A 497 0.05 0.76 -14.38
CA SER A 497 -1.11 0.97 -13.51
C SER A 497 -0.76 1.62 -12.16
N MET A 498 0.53 1.80 -11.86
CA MET A 498 1.01 2.22 -10.54
C MET A 498 0.41 3.55 -10.09
N LYS A 499 0.25 4.52 -11.00
CA LYS A 499 -0.37 5.82 -10.66
C LYS A 499 -1.79 5.65 -10.14
N ALA A 500 -2.58 4.77 -10.75
CA ALA A 500 -3.95 4.49 -10.32
C ALA A 500 -3.95 3.70 -9.00
N ILE A 501 -3.11 2.66 -8.90
CA ILE A 501 -2.96 1.83 -7.69
C ILE A 501 -2.53 2.70 -6.49
N CYS A 502 -1.54 3.58 -6.65
CA CYS A 502 -1.10 4.50 -5.60
C CYS A 502 -2.23 5.43 -5.14
N SER A 503 -3.09 5.91 -6.04
CA SER A 503 -4.24 6.75 -5.66
C SER A 503 -5.27 5.97 -4.83
N LEU A 504 -5.49 4.69 -5.14
CA LEU A 504 -6.38 3.82 -4.39
C LEU A 504 -5.80 3.44 -3.02
N LEU A 505 -4.52 3.07 -2.98
CA LEU A 505 -3.80 2.76 -1.74
C LEU A 505 -3.70 4.00 -0.84
N LEU A 506 -3.55 5.21 -1.40
CA LEU A 506 -3.58 6.44 -0.63
C LEU A 506 -4.94 6.67 0.03
N LEU A 507 -6.05 6.32 -0.63
CA LEU A 507 -7.38 6.38 -0.05
C LEU A 507 -7.55 5.37 1.09
N LEU A 508 -7.12 4.12 0.89
CA LEU A 508 -7.14 3.09 1.93
C LEU A 508 -6.29 3.50 3.14
N PHE A 509 -5.10 4.05 2.89
CA PHE A 509 -4.21 4.54 3.94
C PHE A 509 -4.80 5.76 4.67
N LEU A 510 -5.46 6.68 3.95
CA LEU A 510 -6.19 7.80 4.57
C LEU A 510 -7.32 7.30 5.47
N PHE A 511 -8.08 6.29 5.02
CA PHE A 511 -9.12 5.65 5.82
C PHE A 511 -8.54 5.03 7.10
N LEU A 512 -7.45 4.27 6.99
CA LEU A 512 -6.72 3.73 8.14
C LEU A 512 -6.29 4.84 9.12
N ILE A 513 -5.69 5.92 8.64
CA ILE A 513 -5.29 7.06 9.49
C ILE A 513 -6.49 7.63 10.25
N ILE A 514 -7.62 7.84 9.58
CA ILE A 514 -8.83 8.40 10.21
C ILE A 514 -9.31 7.48 11.33
N PHE A 515 -9.41 6.17 11.07
CA PHE A 515 -9.87 5.22 12.09
C PHE A 515 -8.86 5.01 13.20
N SER A 516 -7.55 5.03 12.93
CA SER A 516 -6.52 4.95 13.97
C SER A 516 -6.55 6.16 14.88
N LEU A 517 -6.66 7.37 14.31
CA LEU A 517 -6.79 8.59 15.11
C LEU A 517 -8.11 8.63 15.91
N LEU A 518 -9.22 8.15 15.33
CA LEU A 518 -10.50 8.03 16.04
C LEU A 518 -10.37 7.02 17.19
N GLY A 519 -9.74 5.88 16.93
CA GLY A 519 -9.44 4.86 17.92
C GLY A 519 -8.56 5.40 19.06
N MET A 520 -7.54 6.20 18.77
CA MET A 520 -6.75 6.88 19.81
C MET A 520 -7.60 7.81 20.68
N GLN A 521 -8.55 8.55 20.10
CA GLN A 521 -9.44 9.44 20.88
C GLN A 521 -10.44 8.65 21.74
N LEU A 522 -10.90 7.49 21.26
CA LEU A 522 -11.87 6.65 21.97
C LEU A 522 -11.21 5.75 23.02
N PHE A 523 -10.06 5.15 22.70
CA PHE A 523 -9.47 4.04 23.45
C PHE A 523 -8.06 4.29 23.97
N GLY A 524 -7.42 5.41 23.60
CA GLY A 524 -6.05 5.71 24.03
C GLY A 524 -5.89 5.71 25.55
N GLY A 525 -4.99 4.88 26.06
CA GLY A 525 -4.70 4.69 27.48
C GLY A 525 -5.75 3.89 28.25
N LYS A 526 -6.77 3.32 27.59
CA LYS A 526 -7.87 2.61 28.27
C LYS A 526 -7.78 1.09 28.26
N PHE A 527 -6.85 0.50 27.52
CA PHE A 527 -6.69 -0.95 27.39
C PHE A 527 -5.81 -1.57 28.50
N ASN A 528 -5.45 -0.79 29.52
CA ASN A 528 -4.67 -1.25 30.67
C ASN A 528 -5.62 -1.77 31.76
N PHE A 529 -6.08 -3.01 31.61
CA PHE A 529 -6.98 -3.66 32.57
C PHE A 529 -6.26 -4.16 33.82
N ASP A 530 -5.12 -4.84 33.62
CA ASP A 530 -4.29 -5.40 34.68
C ASP A 530 -2.82 -4.98 34.48
N GLU A 531 -2.10 -4.67 35.57
CA GLU A 531 -0.68 -4.30 35.51
C GLU A 531 0.22 -5.45 35.02
N THR A 532 -0.27 -6.70 35.07
CA THR A 532 0.51 -7.91 34.77
C THR A 532 0.36 -8.44 33.34
N GLN A 533 -0.74 -8.11 32.63
CA GLN A 533 -0.97 -8.54 31.25
C GLN A 533 -1.30 -7.34 30.36
N MET A 534 -0.27 -6.75 29.74
CA MET A 534 -0.47 -5.70 28.76
C MET A 534 -0.96 -6.31 27.44
N LYS A 535 -2.13 -5.88 26.98
CA LYS A 535 -2.63 -6.21 25.64
C LYS A 535 -1.69 -5.61 24.59
N ARG A 536 -1.41 -6.37 23.52
CA ARG A 536 -0.50 -5.94 22.46
C ARG A 536 -1.17 -4.97 21.47
N SER A 537 -2.43 -5.22 21.15
CA SER A 537 -3.20 -4.46 20.15
C SER A 537 -3.94 -3.30 20.81
N THR A 538 -3.23 -2.21 21.11
CA THR A 538 -3.79 -1.02 21.78
C THR A 538 -3.91 0.19 20.85
N PHE A 539 -4.47 1.29 21.38
CA PHE A 539 -4.62 2.58 20.72
C PHE A 539 -3.83 3.70 21.41
N ASP A 540 -2.77 3.36 22.14
CA ASP A 540 -2.03 4.33 22.98
C ASP A 540 -1.13 5.25 22.15
N THR A 541 -0.55 4.73 21.08
CA THR A 541 0.33 5.48 20.17
C THR A 541 -0.15 5.34 18.73
N PHE A 542 0.16 6.34 17.89
CA PHE A 542 -0.29 6.35 16.50
C PHE A 542 0.20 5.12 15.68
N PRO A 543 1.48 4.70 15.74
CA PRO A 543 1.92 3.51 15.01
C PRO A 543 1.23 2.23 15.50
N GLN A 544 0.99 2.10 16.82
CA GLN A 544 0.30 0.94 17.37
C GLN A 544 -1.17 0.94 16.96
N ALA A 545 -1.86 2.08 17.05
CA ALA A 545 -3.23 2.23 16.57
C ALA A 545 -3.38 1.92 15.07
N LEU A 546 -2.37 2.30 14.26
CA LEU A 546 -2.32 1.97 12.84
C LEU A 546 -2.21 0.45 12.61
N LEU A 547 -1.35 -0.23 13.37
CA LEU A 547 -1.23 -1.69 13.32
C LEU A 547 -2.51 -2.39 13.82
N THR A 548 -3.13 -1.90 14.90
CA THR A 548 -4.38 -2.44 15.42
C THR A 548 -5.52 -2.27 14.41
N CYS A 549 -5.65 -1.11 13.76
CA CYS A 549 -6.62 -0.93 12.67
C CYS A 549 -6.31 -1.83 11.47
N PHE A 550 -5.03 -2.05 11.14
CA PHE A 550 -4.63 -2.98 10.08
C PHE A 550 -4.94 -4.44 10.44
N GLN A 551 -4.77 -4.85 11.70
CA GLN A 551 -5.20 -6.17 12.17
C GLN A 551 -6.72 -6.35 12.02
N ILE A 552 -7.52 -5.34 12.36
CA ILE A 552 -8.97 -5.38 12.14
C ILE A 552 -9.30 -5.47 10.64
N LEU A 553 -8.51 -4.80 9.79
CA LEU A 553 -8.60 -4.84 8.32
C LEU A 553 -8.36 -6.24 7.74
N THR A 554 -7.43 -7.00 8.31
CA THR A 554 -7.18 -8.38 7.86
C THR A 554 -8.26 -9.35 8.32
N GLY A 555 -9.12 -8.91 9.25
CA GLY A 555 -10.16 -9.71 9.89
C GLY A 555 -9.63 -10.73 10.89
N GLU A 556 -8.36 -10.60 11.29
CA GLU A 556 -7.70 -11.49 12.25
C GLU A 556 -7.90 -10.96 13.69
N ASP A 557 -8.49 -11.76 14.57
CA ASP A 557 -8.70 -11.43 15.98
C ASP A 557 -9.40 -10.07 16.21
N TRP A 558 -10.20 -9.60 15.25
CA TRP A 558 -10.86 -8.29 15.35
C TRP A 558 -11.91 -8.25 16.47
N ASN A 559 -12.53 -9.41 16.74
CA ASN A 559 -13.50 -9.61 17.82
C ASN A 559 -12.82 -9.45 19.20
N ALA A 560 -11.60 -9.95 19.38
CA ALA A 560 -10.84 -9.78 20.62
C ALA A 560 -10.55 -8.29 20.90
N VAL A 561 -10.14 -7.53 19.89
CA VAL A 561 -9.93 -6.07 20.01
C VAL A 561 -11.25 -5.35 20.33
N MET A 562 -12.37 -5.81 19.76
CA MET A 562 -13.70 -5.28 20.09
C MET A 562 -14.08 -5.56 21.54
N TYR A 563 -13.82 -6.77 22.06
CA TYR A 563 -14.10 -7.12 23.44
C TYR A 563 -13.33 -6.23 24.40
N ASP A 564 -12.01 -6.08 24.18
CA ASP A 564 -11.18 -5.15 24.95
C ASP A 564 -11.74 -3.72 24.86
N GLY A 565 -12.20 -3.29 23.67
CA GLY A 565 -12.86 -2.01 23.47
C GLY A 565 -14.13 -1.80 24.31
N ILE A 566 -14.98 -2.82 24.44
CA ILE A 566 -16.20 -2.78 25.25
C ILE A 566 -15.86 -2.80 26.74
N MET A 567 -14.93 -3.67 27.15
CA MET A 567 -14.49 -3.78 28.54
C MET A 567 -13.82 -2.49 29.03
N ALA A 568 -13.09 -1.78 28.17
CA ALA A 568 -12.47 -0.49 28.46
C ALA A 568 -13.46 0.61 28.88
N TYR A 569 -14.75 0.44 28.57
CA TYR A 569 -15.81 1.37 28.95
C TYR A 569 -16.65 0.89 30.14
N GLY A 570 -16.33 -0.24 30.77
CA GLY A 570 -17.05 -0.78 31.92
C GLY A 570 -17.97 -1.96 31.60
N GLY A 571 -17.73 -2.66 30.48
CA GLY A 571 -18.38 -3.94 30.18
C GLY A 571 -19.68 -3.82 29.38
N PRO A 572 -20.46 -4.91 29.26
CA PRO A 572 -21.56 -5.03 28.31
C PRO A 572 -22.86 -4.34 28.76
N VAL A 573 -22.79 -3.06 29.12
CA VAL A 573 -23.92 -2.27 29.63
C VAL A 573 -24.29 -1.14 28.65
N PHE A 574 -25.57 -0.80 28.55
CA PHE A 574 -26.01 0.37 27.79
C PHE A 574 -25.84 1.65 28.62
N PRO A 575 -25.25 2.75 28.09
CA PRO A 575 -24.93 3.06 26.69
C PRO A 575 -23.51 2.67 26.21
N GLN A 576 -22.66 2.12 27.06
CA GLN A 576 -21.24 1.85 26.78
C GLN A 576 -21.05 0.88 25.60
N MET A 577 -22.00 -0.02 25.38
CA MET A 577 -22.04 -0.93 24.24
C MET A 577 -21.99 -0.24 22.87
N ILE A 578 -22.38 1.05 22.76
CA ILE A 578 -22.36 1.80 21.49
C ILE A 578 -20.96 1.82 20.85
N VAL A 579 -19.91 1.63 21.66
CA VAL A 579 -18.52 1.55 21.22
C VAL A 579 -18.26 0.40 20.24
N CYS A 580 -19.04 -0.70 20.28
CA CYS A 580 -18.91 -1.79 19.29
C CYS A 580 -19.17 -1.31 17.85
N ILE A 581 -19.97 -0.25 17.66
CA ILE A 581 -20.26 0.33 16.34
C ILE A 581 -18.98 0.83 15.66
N TYR A 582 -17.97 1.29 16.42
CA TYR A 582 -16.68 1.65 15.85
C TYR A 582 -16.04 0.45 15.13
N PHE A 583 -15.99 -0.72 15.76
CA PHE A 583 -15.38 -1.92 15.20
C PHE A 583 -16.22 -2.49 14.05
N VAL A 584 -17.54 -2.58 14.22
CA VAL A 584 -18.45 -3.07 13.17
C VAL A 584 -18.39 -2.16 11.94
N SER A 585 -18.39 -0.84 12.12
CA SER A 585 -18.30 0.10 10.99
C SER A 585 -16.94 0.07 10.30
N LEU A 586 -15.85 -0.03 11.06
CA LEU A 586 -14.50 -0.20 10.51
C LEU A 586 -14.44 -1.45 9.63
N PHE A 587 -14.91 -2.58 10.14
CA PHE A 587 -14.88 -3.86 9.43
C PHE A 587 -15.76 -3.86 8.17
N VAL A 588 -17.00 -3.34 8.27
CA VAL A 588 -17.91 -3.28 7.11
C VAL A 588 -17.39 -2.36 6.02
N VAL A 589 -16.93 -1.15 6.38
CA VAL A 589 -16.39 -0.21 5.39
C VAL A 589 -15.12 -0.77 4.76
N ASP A 590 -14.30 -1.48 5.55
CA ASP A 590 -13.12 -2.14 5.01
C ASP A 590 -13.46 -3.22 3.98
N ILE A 591 -14.37 -4.15 4.29
CA ILE A 591 -14.80 -5.16 3.31
C ILE A 591 -15.21 -4.49 1.99
N LEU A 592 -15.99 -3.41 2.07
CA LEU A 592 -16.44 -2.69 0.88
C LEU A 592 -15.25 -2.07 0.11
N LEU A 593 -14.31 -1.45 0.81
CA LEU A 593 -13.13 -0.82 0.20
C LEU A 593 -12.16 -1.85 -0.39
N ASN A 594 -11.89 -2.95 0.30
CA ASN A 594 -10.97 -3.99 -0.15
C ASN A 594 -11.52 -4.77 -1.34
N VAL A 595 -12.82 -5.09 -1.35
CA VAL A 595 -13.44 -5.71 -2.52
C VAL A 595 -13.45 -4.75 -3.71
N PHE A 596 -13.74 -3.47 -3.49
CA PHE A 596 -13.63 -2.45 -4.53
C PHE A 596 -12.20 -2.32 -5.07
N LEU A 597 -11.20 -2.28 -4.18
CA LEU A 597 -9.79 -2.20 -4.52
C LEU A 597 -9.35 -3.40 -5.36
N ALA A 598 -9.70 -4.61 -4.94
CA ALA A 598 -9.36 -5.84 -5.66
C ALA A 598 -9.88 -5.79 -7.11
N ILE A 599 -11.14 -5.43 -7.29
CA ILE A 599 -11.74 -5.37 -8.63
C ILE A 599 -11.17 -4.21 -9.46
N ALA A 600 -10.88 -3.07 -8.84
CA ALA A 600 -10.23 -1.95 -9.52
C ALA A 600 -8.83 -2.34 -10.01
N VAL A 601 -8.06 -3.06 -9.20
CA VAL A 601 -6.72 -3.56 -9.55
C VAL A 601 -6.80 -4.62 -10.65
N ASP A 602 -7.73 -5.56 -10.57
CA ASP A 602 -7.92 -6.59 -11.61
C ASP A 602 -8.30 -5.99 -12.96
N ASN A 603 -9.13 -4.95 -12.97
CA ASN A 603 -9.47 -4.21 -14.18
C ASN A 603 -8.28 -3.45 -14.78
N LEU A 604 -7.38 -2.93 -13.95
CA LEU A 604 -6.13 -2.29 -14.40
C LEU A 604 -5.12 -3.33 -14.91
N ALA A 605 -5.11 -4.53 -14.33
CA ALA A 605 -4.23 -5.63 -14.74
C ALA A 605 -4.72 -6.35 -16.01
N GLY A 606 -6.02 -6.35 -16.30
CA GLY A 606 -6.65 -7.04 -17.43
C GLY A 606 -6.28 -6.53 -18.83
N ASP A 607 -5.46 -5.49 -18.94
CA ASP A 607 -5.07 -4.83 -20.20
C ASP A 607 -3.91 -5.54 -20.96
N GLY A 608 -3.47 -6.71 -20.48
CA GLY A 608 -2.34 -7.47 -21.04
C GLY A 608 -2.70 -8.55 -22.08
N GLY A 609 -3.98 -8.89 -22.24
CA GLY A 609 -4.40 -10.00 -23.10
C GLY A 609 -4.66 -9.58 -24.54
N LYS A 610 -3.63 -9.53 -25.39
CA LYS A 610 -3.82 -9.59 -26.85
C LYS A 610 -4.55 -10.90 -27.19
N LYS A 611 -5.89 -10.89 -27.30
CA LYS A 611 -6.57 -11.86 -28.16
C LYS A 611 -6.17 -11.49 -29.58
N LYS A 612 -5.18 -12.19 -30.13
CA LYS A 612 -5.00 -12.26 -31.58
C LYS A 612 -6.34 -12.72 -32.14
N VAL A 613 -7.02 -11.81 -32.81
CA VAL A 613 -8.07 -12.18 -33.76
C VAL A 613 -7.31 -12.85 -34.90
N GLU A 614 -7.44 -14.18 -35.00
CA GLU A 614 -7.02 -14.93 -36.19
C GLU A 614 -7.95 -14.65 -37.37
#